data_AF-A0A356K0X5-F1
#
_entry.id   AF-A0A356K0X5-F1
#
_cell.length_a   1.000
_cell.length_b   1.000
_cell.length_c   1.000
_cell.angle_alpha   90.00
_cell.angle_beta   90.00
_cell.angle_gamma   90.00
#
_symmetry.space_group_name_H-M   'P 1'
#
loop_
_entity.id
_entity.type
_entity.pdbx_description
1 polymer ?
#
loop_
_entity_poly.entity_id
_entity_poly.type
_entity_poly.pdbx_seq_one_letter_code
_entity_poly.pdbx_strand_id
1 'polypeptide(L)'
;MRKHPVRKFFGLTLLYSAIIVGIFVIQFKSNSVFSKSLGDLNFSISQIQTENNGTSLKNQIKVSFKGITFSADDKNPVTAKDSNGNLRPLFLESYEELADSVEFSFNGGAHIMFRQIQDEENSAALSILAVPPENCTEIFLPYKIAQTYSTENVSPTNILVTSKDGIFSFTSHGFSAEKIAFTKKDSAAQYSHYNPTKKFTFDLVADLKGTNDSEIKELTTKIRYSLVEKIQSALAQAKIDSLSEIDITAYVAELASQGKYNQAIDSIPDSFKKGNKRTYISSPYFDNLVSMSRSLSVQTEKYASLVQSNSAEVFTVEGISDYILREKKSLAIKNLIETVSKASEFSPFQAAGIISVYANLKNKDSALVQPLEAVLENCVNSIQENCKIENGIIKIQKDAENSMDIYETVFTGDALQKLGNLQKNKVLVQAGNLMIYSSLSGADASIRTIANIYPIIVKNNYFYPHTEILGWYGNTCVWAWTCAKSIFYTQEPANTANIFIDFPFSLTHYIMLNGIPNFHGKIEIQSQMFRTDPRFETYNSSGYVYQNSSRSLFIKSRHKSKMELIRLFYDVPRTFETTADLSKVPQLPKPPAPEPKKAEPQAQNPVSAEENPPELSNSESNAANLISEEQ
;
A
#
# COMPACT_ATOMS: atom_id res chain seq x y z
N MET A 1 21.61 -17.20 -105.97
CA MET A 1 21.03 -16.12 -105.13
C MET A 1 21.09 -16.52 -103.66
N ARG A 2 22.25 -16.35 -103.03
CA ARG A 2 22.46 -16.53 -101.58
C ARG A 2 23.61 -15.61 -101.22
N LYS A 3 23.44 -14.67 -100.28
CA LYS A 3 24.55 -14.07 -99.52
C LYS A 3 24.02 -13.34 -98.29
N HIS A 4 24.43 -13.86 -97.13
CA HIS A 4 24.34 -13.31 -95.77
C HIS A 4 23.08 -13.56 -94.91
N PRO A 5 22.68 -14.83 -94.67
CA PRO A 5 21.69 -15.17 -93.62
C PRO A 5 22.14 -14.71 -92.22
N VAL A 6 23.45 -14.78 -91.92
CA VAL A 6 24.02 -14.35 -90.63
C VAL A 6 23.83 -12.84 -90.38
N ARG A 7 23.92 -12.01 -91.43
CA ARG A 7 23.81 -10.55 -91.31
C ARG A 7 22.36 -10.10 -91.09
N LYS A 8 21.39 -10.83 -91.66
CA LYS A 8 19.96 -10.63 -91.35
C LYS A 8 19.62 -11.08 -89.93
N PHE A 9 20.17 -12.21 -89.47
CA PHE A 9 19.99 -12.68 -88.09
C PHE A 9 20.54 -11.66 -87.09
N PHE A 10 21.79 -11.22 -87.23
CA PHE A 10 22.38 -10.18 -86.38
C PHE A 10 21.61 -8.85 -86.42
N GLY A 11 21.15 -8.42 -87.60
CA GLY A 11 20.36 -7.20 -87.74
C GLY A 11 19.02 -7.28 -86.99
N LEU A 12 18.31 -8.40 -87.09
CA LEU A 12 17.06 -8.63 -86.36
C LEU A 12 17.29 -8.76 -84.85
N THR A 13 18.34 -9.47 -84.42
CA THR A 13 18.66 -9.59 -82.99
C THR A 13 18.99 -8.23 -82.38
N LEU A 14 19.75 -7.38 -83.09
CA LEU A 14 20.09 -6.05 -82.61
C LEU A 14 18.87 -5.12 -82.55
N LEU A 15 17.97 -5.23 -83.53
CA LEU A 15 16.69 -4.50 -83.54
C LEU A 15 15.77 -4.95 -82.40
N TYR A 16 15.63 -6.26 -82.18
CA TYR A 16 14.82 -6.78 -81.07
C TYR A 16 15.42 -6.41 -79.71
N SER A 17 16.74 -6.46 -79.55
CA SER A 17 17.41 -5.97 -78.35
C SER A 17 17.16 -4.48 -78.13
N ALA A 18 17.21 -3.65 -79.18
CA ALA A 18 16.92 -2.22 -79.09
C ALA A 18 15.44 -1.95 -78.74
N ILE A 19 14.49 -2.73 -79.28
CA ILE A 19 13.07 -2.63 -78.95
C ILE A 19 12.82 -3.06 -77.50
N ILE A 20 13.40 -4.17 -77.05
CA ILE A 20 13.27 -4.65 -75.66
C ILE A 20 13.87 -3.62 -74.69
N VAL A 21 15.06 -3.09 -74.98
CA VAL A 21 15.69 -2.03 -74.18
C VAL A 21 14.83 -0.76 -74.23
N GLY A 22 14.25 -0.39 -75.38
CA GLY A 22 13.36 0.76 -75.52
C GLY A 22 12.10 0.64 -74.67
N ILE A 23 11.45 -0.54 -74.67
CA ILE A 23 10.28 -0.83 -73.83
C ILE A 23 10.67 -0.79 -72.35
N PHE A 24 11.82 -1.36 -71.97
CA PHE A 24 12.34 -1.26 -70.60
C PHE A 24 12.58 0.20 -70.19
N VAL A 25 13.27 0.99 -71.00
CA VAL A 25 13.56 2.40 -70.69
C VAL A 25 12.27 3.23 -70.53
N ILE A 26 11.22 2.92 -71.29
CA ILE A 26 9.91 3.60 -71.17
C ILE A 26 9.17 3.14 -69.90
N GLN A 27 9.18 1.85 -69.57
CA GLN A 27 8.50 1.33 -68.37
C GLN A 27 9.16 1.77 -67.05
N PHE A 28 10.46 2.04 -67.04
CA PHE A 28 11.20 2.44 -65.82
C PHE A 28 11.31 3.96 -65.62
N LYS A 29 10.92 4.79 -66.60
CA LYS A 29 11.02 6.26 -66.53
C LYS A 29 9.95 6.95 -65.67
N SER A 30 8.95 6.23 -65.15
CA SER A 30 7.79 6.84 -64.48
C SER A 30 7.89 6.94 -62.97
N ASN A 31 8.87 6.30 -62.31
CA ASN A 31 9.00 6.31 -60.86
C ASN A 31 10.28 7.04 -60.42
N SER A 32 10.13 8.10 -59.63
CA SER A 32 11.26 8.80 -59.00
C SER A 32 11.17 8.68 -57.48
N VAL A 33 12.27 8.31 -56.85
CA VAL A 33 12.40 8.32 -55.38
C VAL A 33 13.12 9.60 -54.98
N PHE A 34 12.48 10.38 -54.12
CA PHE A 34 13.04 11.58 -53.51
C PHE A 34 13.54 11.22 -52.11
N SER A 35 14.75 11.67 -51.74
CA SER A 35 15.34 11.45 -50.43
C SER A 35 15.98 12.73 -49.91
N LYS A 36 15.81 13.02 -48.63
CA LYS A 36 16.38 14.20 -47.97
C LYS A 36 16.83 13.89 -46.54
N SER A 37 17.77 14.69 -46.05
CA SER A 37 18.32 14.61 -44.70
C SER A 37 18.04 15.91 -43.95
N LEU A 38 17.47 15.79 -42.75
CA LEU A 38 17.20 16.83 -41.77
C LEU A 38 18.02 16.50 -40.52
N GLY A 39 19.28 16.92 -40.48
CA GLY A 39 20.22 16.48 -39.45
C GLY A 39 20.50 14.97 -39.52
N ASP A 40 20.23 14.26 -38.42
CA ASP A 40 20.34 12.79 -38.32
C ASP A 40 19.07 12.08 -38.84
N LEU A 41 17.98 12.81 -39.05
CA LEU A 41 16.73 12.30 -39.59
C LEU A 41 16.79 12.26 -41.12
N ASN A 42 16.66 11.08 -41.70
CA ASN A 42 16.65 10.90 -43.15
C ASN A 42 15.28 10.38 -43.57
N PHE A 43 14.67 10.97 -44.59
CA PHE A 43 13.41 10.46 -45.14
C PHE A 43 13.45 10.32 -46.66
N SER A 44 12.66 9.39 -47.19
CA SER A 44 12.42 9.23 -48.61
C SER A 44 10.97 8.90 -48.92
N ILE A 45 10.53 9.39 -50.08
CA ILE A 45 9.19 9.19 -50.64
C ILE A 45 9.29 8.84 -52.13
N SER A 46 8.35 8.06 -52.64
CA SER A 46 8.28 7.73 -54.06
C SER A 46 7.17 8.51 -54.77
N GLN A 47 7.46 8.97 -55.99
CA GLN A 47 6.53 9.73 -56.83
C GLN A 47 6.38 9.09 -58.21
N ILE A 48 5.20 9.26 -58.82
CA ILE A 48 4.91 8.86 -60.20
C ILE A 48 4.66 10.10 -61.05
N GLN A 49 5.21 10.14 -62.25
CA GLN A 49 4.81 11.13 -63.27
C GLN A 49 3.44 10.74 -63.85
N THR A 50 2.46 11.62 -63.71
CA THR A 50 1.13 11.50 -64.31
C THR A 50 1.14 12.00 -65.77
N GLU A 51 0.18 11.54 -66.57
CA GLU A 51 0.08 11.82 -68.02
C GLU A 51 0.05 13.32 -68.39
N ASN A 52 -0.26 14.20 -67.42
CA ASN A 52 -0.32 15.66 -67.57
C ASN A 52 0.92 16.42 -67.05
N ASN A 53 2.10 15.78 -66.95
CA ASN A 53 3.31 16.35 -66.30
C ASN A 53 3.15 16.69 -64.80
N GLY A 54 2.05 16.26 -64.15
CA GLY A 54 1.90 16.36 -62.69
C GLY A 54 2.60 15.19 -61.98
N THR A 55 2.93 15.34 -60.70
CA THR A 55 3.47 14.24 -59.88
C THR A 55 2.42 13.78 -58.87
N SER A 56 2.24 12.46 -58.71
CA SER A 56 1.42 11.87 -57.65
C SER A 56 2.29 11.03 -56.71
N LEU A 57 2.01 11.08 -55.41
CA LEU A 57 2.74 10.28 -54.42
C LEU A 57 2.37 8.79 -54.52
N LYS A 58 3.35 7.92 -54.39
CA LYS A 58 3.11 6.50 -54.05
C LYS A 58 2.95 6.40 -52.54
N ASN A 59 2.16 5.41 -52.11
CA ASN A 59 2.16 4.96 -50.73
C ASN A 59 3.46 4.18 -50.45
N GLN A 60 4.58 4.89 -50.39
CA GLN A 60 5.90 4.35 -50.07
C GLN A 60 6.70 5.42 -49.35
N ILE A 61 6.84 5.25 -48.04
CA ILE A 61 7.63 6.13 -47.18
C ILE A 61 8.73 5.33 -46.50
N LYS A 62 9.86 5.99 -46.27
CA LYS A 62 10.93 5.50 -45.40
C LYS A 62 11.49 6.64 -44.60
N VAL A 63 11.57 6.49 -43.29
CA VAL A 63 12.21 7.43 -42.38
C VAL A 63 13.23 6.66 -41.56
N SER A 64 14.45 7.16 -41.45
CA SER A 64 15.52 6.50 -40.69
C SER A 64 16.28 7.49 -39.82
N PHE A 65 16.60 7.05 -38.62
CA PHE A 65 17.31 7.83 -37.61
C PHE A 65 18.14 6.87 -36.76
N LYS A 66 19.45 7.08 -36.63
CA LYS A 66 20.37 6.34 -35.74
C LYS A 66 20.06 4.83 -35.57
N GLY A 67 20.01 4.10 -36.67
CA GLY A 67 19.84 2.64 -36.67
C GLY A 67 18.41 2.12 -36.63
N ILE A 68 17.40 2.98 -36.40
CA ILE A 68 15.98 2.64 -36.56
C ILE A 68 15.45 3.15 -37.90
N THR A 69 14.58 2.35 -38.54
CA THR A 69 13.91 2.69 -39.80
C THR A 69 12.42 2.44 -39.68
N PHE A 70 11.62 3.45 -39.98
CA PHE A 70 10.18 3.36 -40.16
C PHE A 70 9.89 3.30 -41.65
N SER A 71 9.08 2.34 -42.09
CA SER A 71 8.79 2.19 -43.51
C SER A 71 7.39 1.68 -43.71
N ALA A 72 6.65 2.29 -44.62
CA ALA A 72 5.35 1.80 -45.05
C ALA A 72 5.27 1.78 -46.56
N ASP A 73 4.68 0.72 -47.11
CA ASP A 73 4.39 0.58 -48.53
C ASP A 73 3.04 -0.14 -48.76
N ASP A 74 2.67 -0.38 -50.02
CA ASP A 74 1.43 -1.09 -50.34
C ASP A 74 1.35 -2.52 -49.77
N LYS A 75 2.49 -3.16 -49.45
CA LYS A 75 2.52 -4.51 -48.86
C LYS A 75 2.49 -4.47 -47.33
N ASN A 76 3.16 -3.48 -46.75
CA ASN A 76 3.24 -3.25 -45.30
C ASN A 76 2.80 -1.81 -44.99
N PRO A 77 1.50 -1.50 -45.10
CA PRO A 77 1.02 -0.13 -44.92
C PRO A 77 1.01 0.25 -43.43
N VAL A 78 0.93 1.56 -43.18
CA VAL A 78 0.43 2.05 -41.90
C VAL A 78 -1.01 1.56 -41.74
N THR A 79 -1.40 1.11 -40.55
CA THR A 79 -2.73 0.54 -40.33
C THR A 79 -3.43 1.22 -39.16
N ALA A 80 -4.72 1.47 -39.25
CA ALA A 80 -5.54 1.99 -38.15
C ALA A 80 -6.57 0.94 -37.69
N LYS A 81 -6.93 0.98 -36.40
CA LYS A 81 -7.92 0.07 -35.80
C LYS A 81 -9.19 0.83 -35.44
N ASP A 82 -10.33 0.34 -35.90
CA ASP A 82 -11.63 0.91 -35.56
C ASP A 82 -12.14 0.43 -34.19
N SER A 83 -13.22 1.04 -33.69
CA SER A 83 -13.82 0.69 -32.39
C SER A 83 -14.33 -0.75 -32.30
N ASN A 84 -14.52 -1.42 -33.43
CA ASN A 84 -14.94 -2.81 -33.51
C ASN A 84 -13.73 -3.77 -33.58
N GLY A 85 -12.51 -3.25 -33.56
CA GLY A 85 -11.27 -4.03 -33.59
C GLY A 85 -10.76 -4.38 -35.00
N ASN A 86 -11.38 -3.88 -36.07
CA ASN A 86 -10.93 -4.18 -37.43
C ASN A 86 -9.76 -3.27 -37.84
N LEU A 87 -8.76 -3.86 -38.49
CA LEU A 87 -7.62 -3.14 -39.04
C LEU A 87 -7.90 -2.69 -40.48
N ARG A 88 -7.56 -1.43 -40.78
CA ARG A 88 -7.67 -0.83 -42.11
C ARG A 88 -6.34 -0.21 -42.53
N PRO A 89 -5.89 -0.41 -43.78
CA PRO A 89 -4.69 0.24 -44.29
C PRO A 89 -4.91 1.74 -44.48
N LEU A 90 -3.87 2.51 -44.21
CA LEU A 90 -3.78 3.94 -44.49
C LEU A 90 -2.82 4.19 -45.66
N PHE A 91 -3.18 5.14 -46.51
CA PHE A 91 -2.46 5.48 -47.74
C PHE A 91 -2.02 6.94 -47.69
N LEU A 92 -0.76 7.17 -48.06
CA LEU A 92 -0.16 8.50 -48.10
C LEU A 92 -0.88 9.42 -49.09
N GLU A 93 -1.31 10.59 -48.62
CA GLU A 93 -1.97 11.63 -49.45
C GLU A 93 -1.04 12.82 -49.71
N SER A 94 -0.33 13.27 -48.68
CA SER A 94 0.58 14.41 -48.79
C SER A 94 1.72 14.32 -47.76
N TYR A 95 2.72 15.18 -47.92
CA TYR A 95 3.76 15.39 -46.92
C TYR A 95 4.09 16.88 -46.81
N GLU A 96 4.50 17.31 -45.62
CA GLU A 96 4.99 18.65 -45.35
C GLU A 96 6.38 18.55 -44.71
N GLU A 97 7.30 19.42 -45.14
CA GLU A 97 8.66 19.46 -44.66
C GLU A 97 8.91 20.78 -43.92
N LEU A 98 9.48 20.67 -42.73
CA LEU A 98 9.92 21.79 -41.89
C LEU A 98 11.42 21.66 -41.61
N ALA A 99 12.02 22.63 -40.93
CA ALA A 99 13.48 22.68 -40.74
C ALA A 99 14.06 21.47 -39.99
N ASP A 100 13.32 20.90 -39.03
CA ASP A 100 13.73 19.80 -38.14
C ASP A 100 12.75 18.62 -38.15
N SER A 101 11.74 18.65 -39.03
CA SER A 101 10.63 17.72 -39.01
C SER A 101 10.06 17.45 -40.40
N VAL A 102 9.42 16.29 -40.52
CA VAL A 102 8.64 15.90 -41.70
C VAL A 102 7.32 15.29 -41.23
N GLU A 103 6.22 15.75 -41.81
CA GLU A 103 4.88 15.26 -41.53
C GLU A 103 4.30 14.54 -42.75
N PHE A 104 3.71 13.38 -42.52
CA PHE A 104 3.02 12.57 -43.53
C PHE A 104 1.54 12.54 -43.20
N SER A 105 0.70 12.96 -44.15
CA SER A 105 -0.75 12.90 -44.04
C SER A 105 -1.29 11.72 -44.82
N PHE A 106 -2.20 10.98 -44.20
CA PHE A 106 -2.84 9.81 -44.75
C PHE A 106 -4.35 9.99 -44.80
N ASN A 107 -4.99 9.15 -45.62
CA ASN A 107 -6.45 9.15 -45.76
C ASN A 107 -7.19 9.03 -44.41
N GLY A 108 -8.35 9.70 -44.34
CA GLY A 108 -9.16 9.73 -43.13
C GLY A 108 -8.64 10.69 -42.04
N GLY A 109 -7.73 11.60 -42.39
CA GLY A 109 -7.19 12.61 -41.48
C GLY A 109 -6.19 12.05 -40.48
N ALA A 110 -5.49 10.97 -40.83
CA ALA A 110 -4.41 10.46 -40.00
C ALA A 110 -3.11 11.19 -40.33
N HIS A 111 -2.31 11.50 -39.32
CA HIS A 111 -1.05 12.21 -39.50
C HIS A 111 0.06 11.54 -38.70
N ILE A 112 1.26 11.46 -39.28
CA ILE A 112 2.47 10.99 -38.61
C ILE A 112 3.59 12.00 -38.85
N MET A 113 4.05 12.64 -37.78
CA MET A 113 5.15 13.59 -37.79
C MET A 113 6.39 12.97 -37.15
N PHE A 114 7.52 13.10 -37.82
CA PHE A 114 8.84 12.76 -37.31
C PHE A 114 9.60 14.06 -37.09
N ARG A 115 10.14 14.24 -35.88
CA ARG A 115 10.89 15.44 -35.53
C ARG A 115 12.18 15.08 -34.83
N GLN A 116 13.28 15.64 -35.32
CA GLN A 116 14.53 15.62 -34.57
C GLN A 116 14.47 16.66 -33.45
N ILE A 117 14.74 16.21 -32.23
CA ILE A 117 14.83 17.06 -31.03
C ILE A 117 16.21 16.88 -30.40
N GLN A 118 16.58 17.76 -29.47
CA GLN A 118 17.69 17.52 -28.56
C GLN A 118 17.13 16.91 -27.28
N ASP A 119 17.77 15.85 -26.79
CA ASP A 119 17.49 15.32 -25.46
C ASP A 119 18.18 16.18 -24.37
N GLU A 120 17.94 15.81 -23.11
CA GLU A 120 18.51 16.49 -21.94
C GLU A 120 20.04 16.51 -21.90
N GLU A 121 20.71 15.64 -22.66
CA GLU A 121 22.17 15.55 -22.78
C GLU A 121 22.68 16.31 -24.01
N ASN A 122 21.84 17.16 -24.63
CA ASN A 122 22.09 17.84 -25.91
C ASN A 122 22.42 16.88 -27.07
N SER A 123 22.06 15.60 -26.93
CA SER A 123 22.22 14.60 -27.98
C SER A 123 20.99 14.57 -28.87
N ALA A 124 21.19 14.34 -30.18
CA ALA A 124 20.07 14.24 -31.10
C ALA A 124 19.20 13.02 -30.79
N ALA A 125 17.91 13.27 -30.60
CA ALA A 125 16.85 12.30 -30.35
C ALA A 125 15.72 12.46 -31.37
N LEU A 126 14.88 11.43 -31.50
CA LEU A 126 13.74 11.41 -32.40
C LEU A 126 12.44 11.40 -31.60
N SER A 127 11.55 12.35 -31.92
CA SER A 127 10.16 12.36 -31.49
C SER A 127 9.26 11.98 -32.66
N ILE A 128 8.30 11.10 -32.41
CA ILE A 128 7.30 10.65 -33.38
C ILE A 128 5.94 10.97 -32.79
N LEU A 129 5.14 11.74 -33.50
CA LEU A 129 3.76 12.04 -33.14
C LEU A 129 2.84 11.43 -34.19
N ALA A 130 1.88 10.63 -33.76
CA ALA A 130 0.92 9.99 -34.65
C ALA A 130 -0.51 10.16 -34.13
N VAL A 131 -1.39 10.67 -34.99
CA VAL A 131 -2.80 10.88 -34.68
C VAL A 131 -3.64 9.91 -35.50
N PRO A 132 -4.45 9.03 -34.87
CA PRO A 132 -5.32 8.14 -35.60
C PRO A 132 -6.52 8.90 -36.21
N PRO A 133 -7.15 8.37 -37.28
CA PRO A 133 -8.40 8.90 -37.82
C PRO A 133 -9.48 9.09 -36.75
N GLU A 134 -10.43 10.01 -36.96
CA GLU A 134 -11.48 10.31 -35.97
C GLU A 134 -12.27 9.07 -35.50
N ASN A 135 -12.54 8.14 -36.43
CA ASN A 135 -13.32 6.91 -36.19
C ASN A 135 -12.47 5.70 -35.74
N CYS A 136 -11.18 5.92 -35.46
CA CYS A 136 -10.23 4.88 -35.07
C CYS A 136 -9.70 5.11 -33.64
N THR A 137 -9.38 4.01 -32.95
CA THR A 137 -8.82 4.05 -31.59
C THR A 137 -7.30 4.04 -31.59
N GLU A 138 -6.68 3.35 -32.56
CA GLU A 138 -5.24 3.14 -32.64
C GLU A 138 -4.71 3.30 -34.07
N ILE A 139 -3.45 3.71 -34.20
CA ILE A 139 -2.67 3.69 -35.45
C ILE A 139 -1.37 2.92 -35.22
N PHE A 140 -0.97 2.11 -36.21
CA PHE A 140 0.22 1.27 -36.16
C PHE A 140 1.18 1.62 -37.29
N LEU A 141 2.42 1.92 -36.93
CA LEU A 141 3.50 2.28 -37.84
C LEU A 141 4.53 1.14 -37.88
N PRO A 142 4.84 0.56 -39.05
CA PRO A 142 5.88 -0.45 -39.14
C PRO A 142 7.28 0.13 -38.92
N TYR A 143 8.12 -0.64 -38.23
CA TYR A 143 9.52 -0.26 -37.95
C TYR A 143 10.45 -1.46 -38.05
N LYS A 144 11.74 -1.17 -38.27
CA LYS A 144 12.83 -2.14 -38.26
C LYS A 144 14.05 -1.53 -37.59
N ILE A 145 14.74 -2.34 -36.81
CA ILE A 145 16.03 -2.01 -36.21
C ILE A 145 17.12 -2.66 -37.07
N ALA A 146 18.21 -1.94 -37.31
CA ALA A 146 19.32 -2.43 -38.11
C ALA A 146 19.94 -3.70 -37.48
N GLN A 147 20.30 -4.69 -38.29
CA GLN A 147 20.80 -6.00 -37.83
C GLN A 147 22.10 -5.92 -37.00
N THR A 148 22.83 -4.80 -37.08
CA THR A 148 24.05 -4.55 -36.31
C THR A 148 23.78 -4.08 -34.87
N TYR A 149 22.51 -3.90 -34.51
CA TYR A 149 22.07 -3.47 -33.20
C TYR A 149 21.47 -4.65 -32.45
N SER A 150 21.68 -4.72 -31.13
CA SER A 150 20.97 -5.66 -30.27
C SER A 150 19.80 -4.97 -29.58
N THR A 151 18.74 -5.73 -29.33
CA THR A 151 17.52 -5.22 -28.70
C THR A 151 17.24 -5.99 -27.42
N GLU A 152 16.93 -5.27 -26.35
CA GLU A 152 16.43 -5.81 -25.09
C GLU A 152 15.05 -5.20 -24.82
N ASN A 153 14.03 -6.05 -24.66
CA ASN A 153 12.71 -5.59 -24.28
C ASN A 153 12.71 -5.25 -22.80
N VAL A 154 12.70 -3.95 -22.47
CA VAL A 154 12.67 -3.48 -21.09
C VAL A 154 11.24 -3.34 -20.58
N SER A 155 10.24 -3.14 -21.43
CA SER A 155 8.80 -3.17 -21.11
C SER A 155 7.96 -3.40 -22.37
N PRO A 156 6.63 -3.61 -22.25
CA PRO A 156 5.73 -3.58 -23.42
C PRO A 156 5.72 -2.25 -24.18
N THR A 157 6.25 -1.18 -23.56
CA THR A 157 6.24 0.21 -24.03
C THR A 157 7.65 0.82 -24.12
N ASN A 158 8.71 0.03 -23.90
CA ASN A 158 10.09 0.47 -23.96
C ASN A 158 11.02 -0.65 -24.42
N ILE A 159 11.84 -0.39 -25.43
CA ILE A 159 12.91 -1.28 -25.85
C ILE A 159 14.25 -0.54 -25.78
N LEU A 160 15.28 -1.21 -25.26
CA LEU A 160 16.65 -0.74 -25.34
C LEU A 160 17.27 -1.26 -26.62
N VAL A 161 17.95 -0.34 -27.31
CA VAL A 161 18.58 -0.57 -28.60
C VAL A 161 20.06 -0.25 -28.44
N THR A 162 20.88 -1.29 -28.41
CA THR A 162 22.31 -1.17 -28.14
C THR A 162 23.10 -1.23 -29.43
N SER A 163 24.02 -0.27 -29.59
CA SER A 163 24.88 -0.14 -30.75
C SER A 163 26.32 0.20 -30.34
N LYS A 164 27.21 0.37 -31.32
CA LYS A 164 28.57 0.88 -31.06
C LYS A 164 28.57 2.34 -30.61
N ASP A 165 27.53 3.10 -30.95
CA ASP A 165 27.41 4.54 -30.71
C ASP A 165 26.75 4.86 -29.36
N GLY A 166 26.30 3.84 -28.63
CA GLY A 166 25.65 3.98 -27.33
C GLY A 166 24.46 3.03 -27.15
N ILE A 167 23.78 3.18 -26.02
CA ILE A 167 22.50 2.54 -25.76
C ILE A 167 21.43 3.60 -26.01
N PHE A 168 20.34 3.23 -26.67
CA PHE A 168 19.20 4.11 -26.91
C PHE A 168 17.94 3.52 -26.29
N SER A 169 17.09 4.34 -25.71
CA SER A 169 15.76 3.93 -25.23
C SER A 169 14.73 4.34 -26.27
N PHE A 170 13.89 3.38 -26.68
CA PHE A 170 12.78 3.61 -27.58
C PHE A 170 11.46 3.38 -26.84
N THR A 171 10.69 4.44 -26.63
CA THR A 171 9.40 4.40 -25.93
C THR A 171 8.23 4.62 -26.89
N SER A 172 7.11 3.93 -26.66
CA SER A 172 5.86 4.04 -27.44
C SER A 172 4.68 3.48 -26.64
N HIS A 173 3.42 3.79 -27.02
CA HIS A 173 2.23 3.23 -26.36
C HIS A 173 2.21 1.69 -26.38
N GLY A 174 2.78 1.07 -27.41
CA GLY A 174 2.95 -0.37 -27.43
C GLY A 174 3.82 -0.85 -28.58
N PHE A 175 4.61 -1.89 -28.31
CA PHE A 175 5.42 -2.58 -29.30
C PHE A 175 4.80 -3.91 -29.72
N SER A 176 4.89 -4.20 -31.01
CA SER A 176 4.75 -5.55 -31.58
C SER A 176 6.02 -5.89 -32.34
N ALA A 177 6.18 -7.16 -32.77
CA ALA A 177 7.41 -7.63 -33.42
C ALA A 177 7.90 -6.77 -34.60
N GLU A 178 7.00 -6.06 -35.30
CA GLU A 178 7.35 -5.24 -36.47
C GLU A 178 6.61 -3.88 -36.54
N LYS A 179 5.77 -3.54 -35.56
CA LYS A 179 4.99 -2.29 -35.55
C LYS A 179 4.97 -1.64 -34.18
N ILE A 180 4.98 -0.31 -34.16
CA ILE A 180 4.67 0.50 -32.98
C ILE A 180 3.22 1.00 -33.04
N ALA A 181 2.59 1.14 -31.88
CA ALA A 181 1.19 1.56 -31.75
C ALA A 181 1.09 2.96 -31.12
N PHE A 182 0.03 3.70 -31.48
CA PHE A 182 -0.30 5.00 -30.89
C PHE A 182 -1.82 5.12 -30.69
N THR A 183 -2.24 5.91 -29.71
CA THR A 183 -3.65 6.23 -29.46
C THR A 183 -3.89 7.74 -29.40
N LYS A 184 -5.16 8.17 -29.32
CA LYS A 184 -5.49 9.59 -29.10
C LYS A 184 -4.99 10.13 -27.74
N LYS A 185 -4.82 9.26 -26.74
CA LYS A 185 -4.32 9.65 -25.41
C LYS A 185 -2.79 9.60 -25.35
N ASP A 186 -2.21 8.58 -25.99
CA ASP A 186 -0.77 8.34 -26.05
C ASP A 186 -0.33 8.40 -27.52
N SER A 187 -0.21 9.61 -28.05
CA SER A 187 0.06 9.88 -29.47
C SER A 187 1.55 10.02 -29.78
N ALA A 188 2.44 9.82 -28.80
CA ALA A 188 3.87 10.09 -28.93
C ALA A 188 4.72 8.83 -28.73
N ALA A 189 5.84 8.77 -29.45
CA ALA A 189 6.93 7.83 -29.24
C ALA A 189 8.26 8.59 -29.29
N GLN A 190 9.26 8.11 -28.56
CA GLN A 190 10.55 8.79 -28.43
C GLN A 190 11.71 7.81 -28.49
N TYR A 191 12.74 8.16 -29.26
CA TYR A 191 13.99 7.41 -29.36
C TYR A 191 15.17 8.32 -29.05
N SER A 192 15.80 8.13 -27.90
CA SER A 192 16.85 9.00 -27.36
C SER A 192 18.01 8.22 -26.77
N HIS A 193 19.14 8.89 -26.54
CA HIS A 193 20.30 8.27 -25.88
C HIS A 193 19.90 7.82 -24.46
N TYR A 194 20.31 6.61 -24.09
CA TYR A 194 20.10 6.02 -22.77
C TYR A 194 21.43 5.98 -22.04
N ASN A 195 21.52 6.76 -20.97
CA ASN A 195 22.68 6.80 -20.12
C ASN A 195 22.46 5.92 -18.88
N PRO A 196 23.10 4.73 -18.79
CA PRO A 196 22.96 3.86 -17.62
C PRO A 196 23.57 4.45 -16.35
N THR A 197 24.32 5.56 -16.46
CA THR A 197 24.89 6.30 -15.31
C THR A 197 23.96 7.39 -14.76
N LYS A 198 22.86 7.72 -15.45
CA LYS A 198 21.77 8.50 -14.82
C LYS A 198 21.18 7.63 -13.72
N LYS A 199 21.56 7.93 -12.47
CA LYS A 199 20.93 7.33 -11.29
C LYS A 199 19.43 7.57 -11.37
N PHE A 200 18.66 6.53 -11.10
CA PHE A 200 17.22 6.65 -10.93
C PHE A 200 16.91 7.79 -9.94
N THR A 201 15.92 8.61 -10.26
CA THR A 201 15.35 9.58 -9.33
C THR A 201 13.86 9.36 -9.22
N PHE A 202 13.27 9.71 -8.07
CA PHE A 202 11.83 9.55 -7.88
C PHE A 202 11.01 10.43 -8.84
N ASP A 203 11.55 11.53 -9.35
CA ASP A 203 10.86 12.36 -10.35
C ASP A 203 10.55 11.58 -11.65
N LEU A 204 11.34 10.56 -11.98
CA LEU A 204 11.16 9.72 -13.17
C LEU A 204 9.94 8.78 -13.07
N VAL A 205 9.33 8.65 -11.90
CA VAL A 205 8.16 7.78 -11.73
C VAL A 205 6.86 8.44 -12.14
N ALA A 206 6.87 9.76 -12.41
CA ALA A 206 5.67 10.49 -12.79
C ALA A 206 4.96 9.80 -13.96
N ASP A 207 3.62 9.74 -13.89
CA ASP A 207 2.74 9.15 -14.90
C ASP A 207 2.87 7.64 -15.12
N LEU A 208 3.71 6.93 -14.36
CA LEU A 208 3.72 5.46 -14.37
C LEU A 208 2.47 4.88 -13.72
N LYS A 209 1.99 3.77 -14.26
CA LYS A 209 0.91 2.98 -13.66
C LYS A 209 1.29 2.53 -12.26
N GLY A 210 0.38 2.67 -11.30
CA GLY A 210 0.61 2.31 -9.91
C GLY A 210 1.12 3.45 -9.04
N THR A 211 1.25 4.66 -9.58
CA THR A 211 1.62 5.86 -8.82
C THR A 211 0.43 6.58 -8.20
N ASN A 212 -0.80 6.25 -8.64
CA ASN A 212 -2.03 6.89 -8.17
C ASN A 212 -2.65 6.15 -6.98
N ASP A 213 -3.17 6.92 -6.01
CA ASP A 213 -3.82 6.37 -4.81
C ASP A 213 -5.03 5.47 -5.14
N SER A 214 -5.74 5.76 -6.24
CA SER A 214 -6.90 4.97 -6.68
C SER A 214 -6.50 3.56 -7.12
N GLU A 215 -5.37 3.42 -7.83
CA GLU A 215 -4.83 2.14 -8.28
C GLU A 215 -4.34 1.30 -7.11
N ILE A 216 -3.68 1.94 -6.13
CA ILE A 216 -3.28 1.28 -4.88
C ILE A 216 -4.51 0.80 -4.10
N LYS A 217 -5.56 1.62 -4.03
CA LYS A 217 -6.80 1.23 -3.35
C LYS A 217 -7.48 0.02 -4.02
N GLU A 218 -7.51 -0.01 -5.35
CA GLU A 218 -8.04 -1.15 -6.10
C GLU A 218 -7.19 -2.41 -5.84
N LEU A 219 -5.87 -2.29 -5.90
CA LEU A 219 -4.94 -3.39 -5.64
C LEU A 219 -5.08 -3.94 -4.22
N THR A 220 -5.08 -3.07 -3.20
CA THR A 220 -5.31 -3.46 -1.81
C THR A 220 -6.65 -4.17 -1.64
N THR A 221 -7.69 -3.73 -2.34
CA THR A 221 -9.00 -4.39 -2.30
C THR A 221 -8.94 -5.81 -2.86
N LYS A 222 -8.26 -6.02 -4.00
CA LYS A 222 -8.05 -7.36 -4.57
C LYS A 222 -7.28 -8.28 -3.62
N ILE A 223 -6.23 -7.76 -2.97
CA ILE A 223 -5.42 -8.53 -2.02
C ILE A 223 -6.22 -8.94 -0.78
N ARG A 224 -7.05 -8.03 -0.24
CA ARG A 224 -7.94 -8.32 0.89
C ARG A 224 -8.93 -9.44 0.55
N TYR A 225 -9.51 -9.43 -0.64
CA TYR A 225 -10.38 -10.53 -1.10
C TYR A 225 -9.61 -11.85 -1.24
N SER A 226 -8.43 -11.81 -1.87
CA SER A 226 -7.56 -12.99 -2.04
C SER A 226 -7.17 -13.63 -0.70
N LEU A 227 -6.84 -12.83 0.33
CA LEU A 227 -6.56 -13.31 1.69
C LEU A 227 -7.72 -14.15 2.24
N VAL A 228 -8.93 -13.59 2.20
CA VAL A 228 -10.14 -14.25 2.73
C VAL A 228 -10.43 -15.53 1.97
N GLU A 229 -10.41 -15.49 0.64
CA GLU A 229 -10.69 -16.64 -0.22
C GLU A 229 -9.70 -17.79 0.01
N LYS A 230 -8.39 -17.49 0.02
CA LYS A 230 -7.34 -18.50 0.21
C LYS A 230 -7.42 -19.15 1.60
N ILE A 231 -7.68 -18.37 2.65
CA ILE A 231 -7.79 -18.90 4.02
C ILE A 231 -9.09 -19.70 4.18
N GLN A 232 -10.23 -19.23 3.68
CA GLN A 232 -11.48 -20.01 3.70
C GLN A 232 -11.33 -21.34 2.97
N SER A 233 -10.63 -21.34 1.84
CA SER A 233 -10.32 -22.57 1.10
C SER A 233 -9.45 -23.52 1.92
N ALA A 234 -8.42 -23.02 2.62
CA ALA A 234 -7.58 -23.83 3.50
C ALA A 234 -8.36 -24.40 4.69
N LEU A 235 -9.25 -23.61 5.31
CA LEU A 235 -10.12 -24.04 6.40
C LEU A 235 -11.12 -25.11 5.93
N ALA A 236 -11.74 -24.93 4.77
CA ALA A 236 -12.68 -25.90 4.19
C ALA A 236 -12.01 -27.25 3.87
N GLN A 237 -10.71 -27.23 3.53
CA GLN A 237 -9.90 -28.42 3.30
C GLN A 237 -9.29 -29.01 4.59
N ALA A 238 -9.68 -28.51 5.76
CA ALA A 238 -9.12 -28.90 7.06
C ALA A 238 -7.59 -28.73 7.18
N LYS A 239 -6.98 -27.81 6.39
CA LYS A 239 -5.54 -27.53 6.38
C LYS A 239 -5.13 -26.45 7.38
N ILE A 240 -5.78 -26.41 8.55
CA ILE A 240 -5.47 -25.44 9.61
C ILE A 240 -4.00 -25.50 10.02
N ASP A 241 -3.37 -26.67 9.90
CA ASP A 241 -1.98 -26.83 10.30
C ASP A 241 -0.96 -26.13 9.40
N SER A 242 -1.35 -25.79 8.18
CA SER A 242 -0.55 -24.99 7.25
C SER A 242 -0.64 -23.48 7.51
N LEU A 243 -1.58 -23.04 8.34
CA LEU A 243 -1.80 -21.64 8.66
C LEU A 243 -1.05 -21.25 9.94
N SER A 244 -0.41 -20.09 9.89
CA SER A 244 0.24 -19.44 11.02
C SER A 244 -0.75 -18.60 11.82
N GLU A 245 -0.34 -18.16 13.02
CA GLU A 245 -1.16 -17.25 13.82
C GLU A 245 -1.40 -15.90 13.12
N ILE A 246 -0.41 -15.40 12.37
CA ILE A 246 -0.52 -14.15 11.61
C ILE A 246 -1.58 -14.29 10.52
N ASP A 247 -1.63 -15.44 9.82
CA ASP A 247 -2.66 -15.71 8.80
C ASP A 247 -4.07 -15.64 9.39
N ILE A 248 -4.29 -16.33 10.51
CA ILE A 248 -5.57 -16.32 11.21
C ILE A 248 -5.92 -14.94 11.74
N THR A 249 -4.94 -14.20 12.25
CA THR A 249 -5.14 -12.85 12.78
C THR A 249 -5.57 -11.88 11.68
N ALA A 250 -4.88 -11.87 10.55
CA ALA A 250 -5.24 -11.03 9.40
C ALA A 250 -6.63 -11.40 8.85
N TYR A 251 -6.96 -12.69 8.78
CA TYR A 251 -8.27 -13.17 8.36
C TYR A 251 -9.40 -12.72 9.29
N VAL A 252 -9.24 -12.87 10.60
CA VAL A 252 -10.24 -12.44 11.59
C VAL A 252 -10.42 -10.94 11.54
N ALA A 253 -9.32 -10.18 11.48
CA ALA A 253 -9.36 -8.73 11.34
C ALA A 253 -10.14 -8.32 10.07
N GLU A 254 -9.86 -8.95 8.93
CA GLU A 254 -10.50 -8.62 7.67
C GLU A 254 -11.99 -8.90 7.69
N LEU A 255 -12.43 -10.08 8.12
CA LEU A 255 -13.86 -10.39 8.24
C LEU A 255 -14.56 -9.50 9.27
N ALA A 256 -13.91 -9.21 10.40
CA ALA A 256 -14.44 -8.29 11.39
C ALA A 256 -14.67 -6.89 10.81
N SER A 257 -13.76 -6.38 9.97
CA SER A 257 -13.91 -5.10 9.27
C SER A 257 -15.12 -5.07 8.32
N GLN A 258 -15.58 -6.24 7.87
CA GLN A 258 -16.77 -6.43 7.03
C GLN A 258 -18.05 -6.68 7.86
N GLY A 259 -18.02 -6.51 9.18
CA GLY A 259 -19.15 -6.76 10.07
C GLY A 259 -19.39 -8.24 10.38
N LYS A 260 -18.46 -9.13 10.01
CA LYS A 260 -18.58 -10.59 10.12
C LYS A 260 -17.74 -11.16 11.27
N TYR A 261 -17.64 -10.44 12.40
CA TYR A 261 -16.78 -10.84 13.53
C TYR A 261 -17.11 -12.24 14.07
N ASN A 262 -18.38 -12.50 14.43
CA ASN A 262 -18.77 -13.82 14.96
C ASN A 262 -18.52 -14.94 13.95
N GLN A 263 -18.86 -14.72 12.67
CA GLN A 263 -18.55 -15.67 11.60
C GLN A 263 -17.05 -15.97 11.52
N ALA A 264 -16.20 -14.95 11.67
CA ALA A 264 -14.76 -15.13 11.66
C ALA A 264 -14.31 -16.03 12.81
N ILE A 265 -14.71 -15.69 14.04
CA ILE A 265 -14.36 -16.47 15.24
C ILE A 265 -14.87 -17.91 15.15
N ASP A 266 -16.11 -18.10 14.72
CA ASP A 266 -16.76 -19.42 14.63
C ASP A 266 -16.13 -20.30 13.54
N SER A 267 -15.60 -19.70 12.47
CA SER A 267 -14.92 -20.43 11.40
C SER A 267 -13.54 -21.00 11.79
N ILE A 268 -12.95 -20.53 12.89
CA ILE A 268 -11.63 -21.02 13.34
C ILE A 268 -11.79 -22.28 14.21
N PRO A 269 -11.12 -23.40 13.85
CA PRO A 269 -11.23 -24.65 14.60
C PRO A 269 -10.65 -24.59 16.03
N ASP A 270 -11.19 -25.44 16.90
CA ASP A 270 -10.71 -25.61 18.28
C ASP A 270 -9.24 -26.04 18.37
N SER A 271 -8.73 -26.78 17.38
CA SER A 271 -7.32 -27.19 17.31
C SER A 271 -6.37 -26.00 17.22
N PHE A 272 -6.80 -24.89 16.62
CA PHE A 272 -6.05 -23.64 16.65
C PHE A 272 -6.33 -22.86 17.93
N LYS A 273 -7.61 -22.66 18.29
CA LYS A 273 -8.02 -21.86 19.47
C LYS A 273 -7.38 -22.37 20.78
N LYS A 274 -7.25 -23.69 20.92
CA LYS A 274 -6.66 -24.37 22.09
C LYS A 274 -5.24 -24.90 21.82
N GLY A 275 -4.70 -24.61 20.63
CA GLY A 275 -3.40 -25.11 20.18
C GLY A 275 -2.22 -24.30 20.72
N ASN A 276 -1.02 -24.85 20.56
CA ASN A 276 0.24 -24.24 20.98
C ASN A 276 0.83 -23.24 19.98
N LYS A 277 0.18 -23.04 18.82
CA LYS A 277 0.60 -22.07 17.79
C LYS A 277 0.25 -20.63 18.15
N ARG A 278 -0.57 -20.42 19.18
CA ARG A 278 -1.03 -19.11 19.63
C ARG A 278 0.01 -18.42 20.51
N THR A 279 0.06 -17.12 20.36
CA THR A 279 0.83 -16.18 21.18
C THR A 279 -0.08 -15.02 21.58
N TYR A 280 0.51 -13.93 22.04
CA TYR A 280 -0.21 -12.70 22.33
C TYR A 280 -0.93 -12.12 21.11
N ILE A 281 -0.45 -12.40 19.89
CA ILE A 281 -0.98 -11.78 18.66
C ILE A 281 -2.49 -12.01 18.53
N SER A 282 -2.95 -13.25 18.59
CA SER A 282 -4.39 -13.58 18.45
C SER A 282 -5.19 -13.51 19.75
N SER A 283 -4.54 -13.20 20.88
CA SER A 283 -5.18 -13.16 22.20
C SER A 283 -6.37 -12.21 22.33
N PRO A 284 -6.46 -11.06 21.61
CA PRO A 284 -7.65 -10.20 21.67
C PRO A 284 -8.94 -10.86 21.15
N TYR A 285 -8.83 -11.96 20.39
CA TYR A 285 -9.97 -12.69 19.81
C TYR A 285 -10.34 -13.97 20.56
N PHE A 286 -9.34 -14.74 20.98
CA PHE A 286 -9.53 -16.14 21.35
C PHE A 286 -9.11 -16.46 22.79
N ASP A 287 -9.26 -15.57 23.78
CA ASP A 287 -8.94 -15.86 25.19
C ASP A 287 -7.48 -16.26 25.51
N ASN A 288 -7.25 -16.85 26.69
CA ASN A 288 -5.96 -17.25 27.27
C ASN A 288 -5.00 -16.09 27.55
N LEU A 289 -5.54 -14.93 27.92
CA LEU A 289 -4.77 -13.72 28.14
C LEU A 289 -3.56 -13.93 29.08
N VAL A 290 -3.76 -14.61 30.20
CA VAL A 290 -2.68 -14.82 31.18
C VAL A 290 -1.55 -15.69 30.63
N SER A 291 -1.87 -16.72 29.84
CA SER A 291 -0.87 -17.61 29.26
C SER A 291 -0.13 -16.93 28.11
N MET A 292 -0.88 -16.26 27.24
CA MET A 292 -0.35 -15.61 26.04
C MET A 292 0.49 -14.37 26.38
N SER A 293 0.24 -13.70 27.51
CA SER A 293 1.03 -12.54 27.95
C SER A 293 2.52 -12.82 28.08
N ARG A 294 2.91 -14.07 28.39
CA ARG A 294 4.33 -14.47 28.46
C ARG A 294 5.05 -14.21 27.14
N SER A 295 4.41 -14.50 26.01
CA SER A 295 4.99 -14.25 24.69
C SER A 295 5.10 -12.75 24.37
N LEU A 296 4.18 -11.93 24.88
CA LEU A 296 4.28 -10.46 24.80
C LEU A 296 5.44 -9.91 25.64
N SER A 297 5.67 -10.48 26.83
CA SER A 297 6.82 -10.14 27.67
C SER A 297 8.13 -10.48 26.98
N VAL A 298 8.25 -11.69 26.41
CA VAL A 298 9.44 -12.09 25.62
C VAL A 298 9.69 -11.15 24.44
N GLN A 299 8.63 -10.75 23.73
CA GLN A 299 8.76 -9.79 22.65
C GLN A 299 9.21 -8.40 23.15
N THR A 300 8.71 -7.96 24.31
CA THR A 300 9.12 -6.69 24.94
C THR A 300 10.59 -6.74 25.35
N GLU A 301 11.06 -7.85 25.92
CA GLU A 301 12.48 -8.07 26.25
C GLU A 301 13.36 -8.06 25.00
N LYS A 302 12.90 -8.68 23.91
CA LYS A 302 13.60 -8.66 22.61
C LYS A 302 13.78 -7.23 22.11
N TYR A 303 12.73 -6.38 22.15
CA TYR A 303 12.87 -4.97 21.79
C TYR A 303 13.88 -4.25 22.69
N ALA A 304 13.84 -4.49 24.00
CA ALA A 304 14.79 -3.89 24.93
C ALA A 304 16.25 -4.24 24.58
N SER A 305 16.54 -5.51 24.29
CA SER A 305 17.86 -5.96 23.87
C SER A 305 18.30 -5.33 22.54
N LEU A 306 17.40 -5.21 21.57
CA LEU A 306 17.71 -4.60 20.28
C LEU A 306 17.98 -3.10 20.41
N VAL A 307 17.19 -2.37 21.20
CA VAL A 307 17.42 -0.95 21.46
C VAL A 307 18.79 -0.71 22.13
N GLN A 308 19.20 -1.58 23.05
CA GLN A 308 20.50 -1.49 23.70
C GLN A 308 21.69 -1.63 22.74
N SER A 309 21.50 -2.22 21.55
CA SER A 309 22.54 -2.29 20.53
C SER A 309 22.90 -0.93 19.91
N ASN A 310 22.04 0.08 20.07
CA ASN A 310 22.17 1.41 19.45
C ASN A 310 22.41 1.36 17.92
N SER A 311 21.87 0.34 17.25
CA SER A 311 22.01 0.14 15.81
C SER A 311 20.76 0.60 15.06
N ALA A 312 20.95 1.13 13.83
CA ALA A 312 19.85 1.44 12.92
C ALA A 312 18.99 0.22 12.55
N GLU A 313 19.51 -1.00 12.72
CA GLU A 313 18.78 -2.24 12.45
C GLU A 313 17.51 -2.37 13.31
N VAL A 314 17.48 -1.79 14.52
CA VAL A 314 16.28 -1.88 15.36
C VAL A 314 15.05 -1.23 14.72
N PHE A 315 15.25 -0.27 13.82
CA PHE A 315 14.17 0.45 13.15
C PHE A 315 13.45 -0.40 12.08
N THR A 316 14.03 -1.52 11.66
CA THR A 316 13.43 -2.45 10.68
C THR A 316 12.43 -3.42 11.31
N VAL A 317 12.37 -3.47 12.65
CA VAL A 317 11.56 -4.44 13.37
C VAL A 317 10.12 -3.97 13.51
N GLU A 318 9.17 -4.83 13.15
CA GLU A 318 7.74 -4.58 13.33
C GLU A 318 7.40 -4.20 14.78
N GLY A 319 6.54 -3.20 14.96
CA GLY A 319 6.09 -2.72 16.28
C GLY A 319 7.10 -1.86 17.05
N ILE A 320 8.31 -1.62 16.51
CA ILE A 320 9.34 -0.86 17.24
C ILE A 320 8.93 0.59 17.53
N SER A 321 8.15 1.22 16.65
CA SER A 321 7.64 2.59 16.86
C SER A 321 6.87 2.71 18.19
N ASP A 322 6.00 1.74 18.46
CA ASP A 322 5.21 1.73 19.69
C ASP A 322 6.09 1.47 20.92
N TYR A 323 7.09 0.58 20.80
CA TYR A 323 8.05 0.35 21.87
C TYR A 323 8.87 1.61 22.19
N ILE A 324 9.39 2.30 21.17
CA ILE A 324 10.14 3.56 21.32
C ILE A 324 9.29 4.60 22.05
N LEU A 325 8.00 4.72 21.67
CA LEU A 325 7.11 5.67 22.31
C LEU A 325 6.77 5.27 23.76
N ARG A 326 6.53 3.98 24.03
CA ARG A 326 6.28 3.47 25.38
C ARG A 326 7.44 3.80 26.32
N GLU A 327 8.66 3.54 25.87
CA GLU A 327 9.90 3.67 26.65
C GLU A 327 10.58 5.04 26.45
N LYS A 328 9.86 6.04 25.93
CA LYS A 328 10.41 7.37 25.55
C LYS A 328 11.17 8.11 26.65
N LYS A 329 10.87 7.80 27.92
CA LYS A 329 11.52 8.42 29.10
C LYS A 329 12.80 7.70 29.52
N SER A 330 13.17 6.61 28.85
CA SER A 330 14.38 5.84 29.16
C SER A 330 15.62 6.41 28.48
N LEU A 331 16.76 6.25 29.16
CA LEU A 331 18.06 6.63 28.59
C LEU A 331 18.42 5.83 27.34
N ALA A 332 17.99 4.56 27.27
CA ALA A 332 18.25 3.69 26.11
C ALA A 332 17.62 4.23 24.83
N ILE A 333 16.37 4.72 24.90
CA ILE A 333 15.71 5.34 23.74
C ILE A 333 16.41 6.64 23.34
N LYS A 334 16.76 7.48 24.32
CA LYS A 334 17.50 8.72 24.04
C LYS A 334 18.83 8.42 23.32
N ASN A 335 19.60 7.47 23.84
CA ASN A 335 20.88 7.08 23.24
C ASN A 335 20.70 6.52 21.83
N LEU A 336 19.72 5.65 21.60
CA LEU A 336 19.43 5.09 20.28
C LEU A 336 19.17 6.19 19.25
N ILE A 337 18.25 7.12 19.57
CA ILE A 337 17.88 8.22 18.66
C ILE A 337 19.09 9.13 18.40
N GLU A 338 19.83 9.50 19.44
CA GLU A 338 21.03 10.34 19.32
C GLU A 338 22.14 9.67 18.49
N THR A 339 22.38 8.37 18.66
CA THR A 339 23.37 7.63 17.89
C THR A 339 23.00 7.54 16.42
N VAL A 340 21.76 7.14 16.12
CA VAL A 340 21.31 6.98 14.72
C VAL A 340 21.21 8.33 14.00
N SER A 341 20.86 9.41 14.69
CA SER A 341 20.83 10.77 14.11
C SER A 341 22.18 11.30 13.62
N LYS A 342 23.29 10.65 14.01
CA LYS A 342 24.66 11.03 13.65
C LYS A 342 25.30 10.06 12.65
N ALA A 343 24.62 8.98 12.28
CA ALA A 343 25.12 8.03 11.29
C ALA A 343 25.01 8.61 9.87
N SER A 344 25.95 8.24 9.01
CA SER A 344 26.06 8.77 7.64
C SER A 344 25.51 7.84 6.56
N GLU A 345 25.48 6.53 6.81
CA GLU A 345 25.09 5.53 5.83
C GLU A 345 24.05 4.58 6.41
N PHE A 346 23.07 4.23 5.59
CA PHE A 346 22.00 3.29 5.91
C PHE A 346 21.75 2.39 4.73
N SER A 347 21.51 1.10 4.98
CA SER A 347 20.92 0.26 3.95
C SER A 347 19.51 0.79 3.59
N PRO A 348 18.99 0.53 2.39
CA PRO A 348 17.68 1.02 1.99
C PRO A 348 16.55 0.56 2.94
N PHE A 349 16.66 -0.63 3.53
CA PHE A 349 15.65 -1.12 4.48
C PHE A 349 15.78 -0.44 5.87
N GLN A 350 17.00 -0.17 6.33
CA GLN A 350 17.22 0.63 7.55
C GLN A 350 16.71 2.06 7.39
N ALA A 351 16.97 2.66 6.22
CA ALA A 351 16.45 3.97 5.85
C ALA A 351 14.92 4.00 5.89
N ALA A 352 14.25 2.99 5.32
CA ALA A 352 12.80 2.84 5.40
C ALA A 352 12.30 2.73 6.86
N GLY A 353 13.00 1.97 7.70
CA GLY A 353 12.69 1.82 9.12
C GLY A 353 12.74 3.15 9.88
N ILE A 354 13.82 3.92 9.68
CA ILE A 354 14.01 5.24 10.30
C ILE A 354 12.90 6.20 9.86
N ILE A 355 12.61 6.25 8.56
CA ILE A 355 11.52 7.06 7.99
C ILE A 355 10.18 6.65 8.61
N SER A 356 9.89 5.36 8.71
CA SER A 356 8.65 4.83 9.29
C SER A 356 8.49 5.25 10.75
N VAL A 357 9.52 5.07 11.59
CA VAL A 357 9.50 5.50 13.00
C VAL A 357 9.31 7.00 13.12
N TYR A 358 10.09 7.81 12.38
CA TYR A 358 9.92 9.26 12.37
C TYR A 358 8.48 9.64 12.02
N ALA A 359 7.95 9.08 10.93
CA ALA A 359 6.62 9.45 10.45
C ALA A 359 5.49 8.99 11.38
N ASN A 360 5.58 7.79 11.97
CA ASN A 360 4.59 7.27 12.92
C ASN A 360 4.57 8.06 14.23
N LEU A 361 5.70 8.62 14.65
CA LEU A 361 5.84 9.28 15.95
C LEU A 361 5.80 10.81 15.87
N LYS A 362 6.03 11.44 14.72
CA LYS A 362 6.07 12.90 14.56
C LYS A 362 4.84 13.61 15.13
N ASN A 363 3.65 13.05 14.90
CA ASN A 363 2.38 13.60 15.40
C ASN A 363 2.06 13.19 16.85
N LYS A 364 2.72 12.15 17.38
CA LYS A 364 2.50 11.65 18.74
C LYS A 364 3.45 12.29 19.76
N ASP A 365 4.71 12.49 19.38
CA ASP A 365 5.75 13.13 20.19
C ASP A 365 6.85 13.70 19.27
N SER A 366 6.67 14.93 18.80
CA SER A 366 7.63 15.55 17.86
C SER A 366 9.02 15.76 18.48
N ALA A 367 9.11 15.98 19.80
CA ALA A 367 10.39 16.24 20.45
C ALA A 367 11.25 14.98 20.49
N LEU A 368 10.63 13.81 20.66
CA LEU A 368 11.30 12.51 20.69
C LEU A 368 12.04 12.20 19.39
N VAL A 369 11.43 12.48 18.23
CA VAL A 369 11.97 12.10 16.91
C VAL A 369 12.60 13.25 16.13
N GLN A 370 12.58 14.48 16.66
CA GLN A 370 13.22 15.64 16.03
C GLN A 370 14.69 15.38 15.63
N PRO A 371 15.54 14.70 16.44
CA PRO A 371 16.93 14.45 16.02
C PRO A 371 17.05 13.65 14.72
N LEU A 372 16.08 12.78 14.40
CA LEU A 372 16.11 11.97 13.19
C LEU A 372 15.90 12.80 11.92
N GLU A 373 15.41 14.05 12.01
CA GLU A 373 15.25 14.94 10.86
C GLU A 373 16.56 15.13 10.09
N ALA A 374 17.69 15.15 10.80
CA ALA A 374 19.03 15.32 10.24
C ALA A 374 19.44 14.20 9.26
N VAL A 375 18.82 13.02 9.34
CA VAL A 375 19.17 11.85 8.51
C VAL A 375 18.09 11.49 7.49
N LEU A 376 16.94 12.17 7.47
CA LEU A 376 15.82 11.82 6.58
C LEU A 376 16.19 11.94 5.10
N GLU A 377 16.91 12.99 4.71
CA GLU A 377 17.36 13.15 3.33
C GLU A 377 18.33 12.03 2.91
N ASN A 378 19.28 11.68 3.79
CA ASN A 378 20.18 10.55 3.56
C ASN A 378 19.41 9.22 3.43
N CYS A 379 18.35 9.03 4.23
CA CYS A 379 17.49 7.84 4.13
C CYS A 379 16.75 7.79 2.79
N VAL A 380 16.15 8.91 2.35
CA VAL A 380 15.46 9.02 1.06
C VAL A 380 16.44 8.75 -0.09
N ASN A 381 17.63 9.34 -0.04
CA ASN A 381 18.69 9.14 -1.04
C ASN A 381 19.15 7.68 -1.08
N SER A 382 19.36 7.04 0.07
CA SER A 382 19.73 5.62 0.14
C SER A 382 18.72 4.73 -0.57
N ILE A 383 17.42 4.95 -0.35
CA ILE A 383 16.37 4.19 -1.05
C ILE A 383 16.41 4.49 -2.56
N GLN A 384 16.47 5.77 -2.94
CA GLN A 384 16.45 6.20 -4.34
C GLN A 384 17.63 5.63 -5.13
N GLU A 385 18.85 5.70 -4.60
CA GLU A 385 20.06 5.23 -5.29
C GLU A 385 20.08 3.72 -5.53
N ASN A 386 19.32 2.98 -4.74
CA ASN A 386 19.18 1.52 -4.86
C ASN A 386 17.94 1.09 -5.66
N CYS A 387 17.16 2.04 -6.19
CA CYS A 387 16.02 1.76 -7.04
C CYS A 387 16.41 1.61 -8.51
N LYS A 388 15.73 0.70 -9.20
CA LYS A 388 15.78 0.55 -10.66
C LYS A 388 14.37 0.30 -11.18
N ILE A 389 14.03 0.88 -12.33
CA ILE A 389 12.79 0.56 -13.04
C ILE A 389 13.10 -0.44 -14.16
N GLU A 390 12.40 -1.55 -14.14
CA GLU A 390 12.39 -2.55 -15.21
C GLU A 390 10.93 -2.88 -15.52
N ASN A 391 10.50 -2.83 -16.78
CA ASN A 391 9.12 -3.13 -17.19
C ASN A 391 8.04 -2.24 -16.54
N GLY A 392 8.38 -1.02 -16.12
CA GLY A 392 7.47 -0.15 -15.33
C GLY A 392 7.26 -0.64 -13.89
N ILE A 393 8.05 -1.62 -13.45
CA ILE A 393 8.09 -2.17 -12.09
C ILE A 393 9.35 -1.63 -11.42
N ILE A 394 9.21 -1.05 -10.23
CA ILE A 394 10.35 -0.64 -9.43
C ILE A 394 10.88 -1.82 -8.62
N LYS A 395 12.19 -2.03 -8.67
CA LYS A 395 12.93 -2.97 -7.82
C LYS A 395 13.91 -2.19 -6.95
N ILE A 396 14.09 -2.65 -5.72
CA ILE A 396 15.02 -2.03 -4.77
C ILE A 396 16.10 -3.06 -4.44
N GLN A 397 17.35 -2.71 -4.70
CA GLN A 397 18.50 -3.52 -4.29
C GLN A 397 18.70 -3.37 -2.79
N LYS A 398 18.82 -4.49 -2.10
CA LYS A 398 19.14 -4.54 -0.66
C LYS A 398 20.65 -4.50 -0.46
N ASP A 399 21.37 -5.22 -1.32
CA ASP A 399 22.82 -5.29 -1.41
C ASP A 399 23.22 -5.56 -2.88
N ALA A 400 24.51 -5.85 -3.12
CA ALA A 400 25.03 -6.08 -4.47
C ALA A 400 24.42 -7.30 -5.19
N GLU A 401 23.88 -8.27 -4.45
CA GLU A 401 23.42 -9.55 -4.99
C GLU A 401 21.90 -9.74 -4.84
N ASN A 402 21.28 -9.11 -3.84
CA ASN A 402 19.90 -9.36 -3.46
C ASN A 402 19.02 -8.12 -3.65
N SER A 403 17.82 -8.35 -4.19
CA SER A 403 16.73 -7.37 -4.15
C SER A 403 15.90 -7.55 -2.88
N MET A 404 15.23 -6.48 -2.46
CA MET A 404 14.24 -6.55 -1.39
C MET A 404 13.13 -7.55 -1.71
N ASP A 405 12.64 -8.23 -0.68
CA ASP A 405 11.45 -9.07 -0.81
C ASP A 405 10.14 -8.23 -0.84
N ILE A 406 9.00 -8.91 -0.98
CA ILE A 406 7.68 -8.25 -1.05
C ILE A 406 7.39 -7.46 0.24
N TYR A 407 7.72 -8.00 1.40
CA TYR A 407 7.46 -7.31 2.68
C TYR A 407 8.34 -6.06 2.79
N GLU A 408 9.64 -6.20 2.54
CA GLU A 408 10.61 -5.11 2.61
C GLU A 408 10.24 -3.97 1.64
N THR A 409 9.83 -4.31 0.42
CA THR A 409 9.45 -3.32 -0.60
C THR A 409 8.13 -2.62 -0.24
N VAL A 410 7.12 -3.36 0.24
CA VAL A 410 5.84 -2.77 0.66
C VAL A 410 6.02 -1.88 1.90
N PHE A 411 6.83 -2.31 2.87
CA PHE A 411 7.18 -1.51 4.05
C PHE A 411 7.91 -0.22 3.65
N THR A 412 8.86 -0.32 2.72
CA THR A 412 9.60 0.83 2.19
C THR A 412 8.67 1.81 1.47
N GLY A 413 7.75 1.31 0.65
CA GLY A 413 6.73 2.13 -0.01
C GLY A 413 5.81 2.85 0.98
N ASP A 414 5.34 2.17 2.03
CA ASP A 414 4.52 2.79 3.08
C ASP A 414 5.29 3.88 3.85
N ALA A 415 6.57 3.65 4.15
CA ALA A 415 7.43 4.64 4.80
C ALA A 415 7.53 5.93 3.96
N LEU A 416 7.80 5.81 2.65
CA LEU A 416 7.86 6.95 1.74
C LEU A 416 6.52 7.66 1.59
N GLN A 417 5.39 6.93 1.50
CA GLN A 417 4.06 7.53 1.49
C GLN A 417 3.82 8.35 2.75
N LYS A 418 4.14 7.81 3.93
CA LYS A 418 3.94 8.51 5.20
C LYS A 418 4.78 9.78 5.29
N LEU A 419 6.05 9.71 4.89
CA LEU A 419 6.93 10.88 4.86
C LEU A 419 6.47 11.92 3.85
N GLY A 420 6.13 11.49 2.63
CA GLY A 420 5.61 12.36 1.58
C GLY A 420 4.33 13.09 2.01
N ASN A 421 3.42 12.41 2.71
CA ASN A 421 2.23 13.05 3.27
C ASN A 421 2.55 14.09 4.36
N LEU A 422 3.48 13.79 5.27
CA LEU A 422 3.92 14.74 6.31
C LEU A 422 4.57 16.00 5.72
N GLN A 423 5.39 15.82 4.67
CA GLN A 423 6.10 16.91 4.00
C GLN A 423 5.30 17.58 2.87
N LYS A 424 4.10 17.06 2.56
CA LYS A 424 3.30 17.43 1.37
C LYS A 424 4.09 17.25 0.05
N ASN A 425 5.02 16.31 0.01
CA ASN A 425 5.81 15.96 -1.16
C ASN A 425 5.13 14.85 -1.96
N LYS A 426 4.53 15.22 -3.10
CA LYS A 426 3.81 14.29 -3.98
C LYS A 426 4.72 13.26 -4.64
N VAL A 427 5.97 13.62 -4.94
CA VAL A 427 6.94 12.72 -5.60
C VAL A 427 7.23 11.51 -4.70
N LEU A 428 7.43 11.73 -3.39
CA LEU A 428 7.62 10.64 -2.43
C LEU A 428 6.39 9.75 -2.30
N VAL A 429 5.19 10.34 -2.33
CA VAL A 429 3.93 9.57 -2.31
C VAL A 429 3.80 8.70 -3.55
N GLN A 430 4.07 9.25 -4.74
CA GLN A 430 4.01 8.53 -6.02
C GLN A 430 5.06 7.42 -6.10
N ALA A 431 6.28 7.66 -5.64
CA ALA A 431 7.32 6.65 -5.55
C ALA A 431 6.92 5.51 -4.59
N GLY A 432 6.41 5.86 -3.39
CA GLY A 432 5.92 4.87 -2.43
C GLY A 432 4.74 4.05 -2.98
N ASN A 433 3.81 4.69 -3.68
CA ASN A 433 2.73 4.02 -4.41
C ASN A 433 3.30 3.01 -5.42
N LEU A 434 4.22 3.44 -6.29
CA LEU A 434 4.81 2.57 -7.30
C LEU A 434 5.52 1.36 -6.70
N MET A 435 6.21 1.51 -5.57
CA MET A 435 6.85 0.40 -4.85
C MET A 435 5.83 -0.65 -4.41
N ILE A 436 4.76 -0.23 -3.74
CA ILE A 436 3.68 -1.12 -3.30
C ILE A 436 3.02 -1.79 -4.51
N TYR A 437 2.72 -1.02 -5.56
CA TYR A 437 2.10 -1.55 -6.77
C TYR A 437 2.97 -2.59 -7.48
N SER A 438 4.25 -2.28 -7.66
CA SER A 438 5.25 -3.13 -8.32
C SER A 438 5.42 -4.48 -7.61
N SER A 439 5.35 -4.45 -6.28
CA SER A 439 5.51 -5.65 -5.44
C SER A 439 4.31 -6.59 -5.50
N LEU A 440 3.12 -6.06 -5.80
CA LEU A 440 1.85 -6.77 -5.57
C LEU A 440 1.01 -6.98 -6.84
N SER A 441 1.22 -6.21 -7.90
CA SER A 441 0.36 -6.23 -9.09
C SER A 441 0.51 -7.48 -9.98
N GLY A 442 1.63 -8.19 -9.90
CA GLY A 442 1.91 -9.41 -10.68
C GLY A 442 2.19 -10.67 -9.86
N ALA A 443 2.19 -10.58 -8.53
CA ALA A 443 2.52 -11.70 -7.66
C ALA A 443 1.27 -12.50 -7.29
N ASP A 444 1.27 -13.81 -7.55
CA ASP A 444 0.38 -14.73 -6.83
C ASP A 444 0.93 -14.94 -5.42
N ALA A 445 0.78 -13.90 -4.58
CA ALA A 445 1.34 -13.88 -3.25
C ALA A 445 0.77 -15.02 -2.40
N SER A 446 1.65 -15.67 -1.64
CA SER A 446 1.26 -16.71 -0.69
C SER A 446 0.38 -16.11 0.41
N ILE A 447 -0.43 -16.96 1.09
CA ILE A 447 -1.23 -16.55 2.25
C ILE A 447 -0.35 -15.81 3.27
N ARG A 448 0.82 -16.40 3.58
CA ARG A 448 1.76 -15.85 4.54
C ARG A 448 2.30 -14.47 4.15
N THR A 449 2.62 -14.29 2.87
CA THR A 449 3.07 -12.99 2.34
C THR A 449 1.98 -11.95 2.51
N ILE A 450 0.74 -12.27 2.13
CA ILE A 450 -0.40 -11.35 2.23
C ILE A 450 -0.69 -11.00 3.69
N ALA A 451 -0.68 -11.99 4.58
CA ALA A 451 -0.96 -11.79 6.00
C ALA A 451 0.10 -10.91 6.67
N ASN A 452 1.39 -11.07 6.33
CA ASN A 452 2.46 -10.24 6.87
C ASN A 452 2.38 -8.77 6.43
N ILE A 453 1.96 -8.49 5.20
CA ILE A 453 1.83 -7.09 4.72
C ILE A 453 0.48 -6.46 5.08
N TYR A 454 -0.50 -7.26 5.53
CA TYR A 454 -1.85 -6.80 5.86
C TYR A 454 -1.88 -5.56 6.77
N PRO A 455 -1.17 -5.51 7.92
CA PRO A 455 -1.19 -4.32 8.79
C PRO A 455 -0.57 -3.08 8.15
N ILE A 456 0.25 -3.24 7.10
CA ILE A 456 0.89 -2.13 6.39
C ILE A 456 -0.08 -1.54 5.35
N ILE A 457 -0.71 -2.39 4.55
CA ILE A 457 -1.58 -1.94 3.44
C ILE A 457 -3.02 -1.64 3.87
N VAL A 458 -3.49 -2.19 5.01
CA VAL A 458 -4.84 -1.96 5.56
C VAL A 458 -4.79 -1.05 6.79
N LYS A 459 -4.47 0.24 6.56
CA LYS A 459 -4.13 1.23 7.59
C LYS A 459 -5.21 1.53 8.64
N ASN A 460 -6.49 1.27 8.34
CA ASN A 460 -7.63 1.70 9.16
C ASN A 460 -8.45 0.55 9.77
N ASN A 461 -7.89 -0.67 9.80
CA ASN A 461 -8.57 -1.80 10.42
C ASN A 461 -8.17 -2.00 11.88
N TYR A 462 -8.86 -1.31 12.80
CA TYR A 462 -8.63 -1.43 14.24
C TYR A 462 -8.91 -2.84 14.79
N PHE A 463 -9.61 -3.70 14.04
CA PHE A 463 -9.75 -5.08 14.48
C PHE A 463 -8.42 -5.82 14.42
N TYR A 464 -7.45 -5.42 13.60
CA TYR A 464 -6.12 -6.01 13.67
C TYR A 464 -5.48 -5.67 15.03
N PRO A 465 -4.93 -6.64 15.77
CA PRO A 465 -4.36 -6.41 17.10
C PRO A 465 -3.27 -5.35 17.07
N HIS A 466 -3.33 -4.40 18.00
CA HIS A 466 -2.43 -3.26 18.06
C HIS A 466 -2.16 -2.81 19.51
N THR A 467 -1.12 -2.00 19.64
CA THR A 467 -0.77 -1.33 20.88
C THR A 467 -1.48 0.02 20.96
N GLU A 468 -2.18 0.27 22.07
CA GLU A 468 -2.73 1.58 22.41
C GLU A 468 -1.98 2.15 23.61
N ILE A 469 -1.31 3.30 23.46
CA ILE A 469 -0.55 3.93 24.54
C ILE A 469 -1.45 4.94 25.24
N LEU A 470 -1.71 4.72 26.52
CA LEU A 470 -2.75 5.42 27.29
C LEU A 470 -2.18 6.56 28.15
N GLY A 471 -0.89 6.50 28.48
CA GLY A 471 -0.21 7.53 29.28
C GLY A 471 0.88 6.95 30.18
N TRP A 472 1.30 7.72 31.18
CA TRP A 472 2.40 7.34 32.08
C TRP A 472 2.11 7.64 33.55
N TYR A 473 2.50 6.71 34.42
CA TYR A 473 2.75 6.94 35.84
C TYR A 473 4.25 7.14 36.04
N GLY A 474 4.69 8.41 36.09
CA GLY A 474 6.13 8.74 36.09
C GLY A 474 6.81 8.20 34.83
N ASN A 475 7.70 7.22 34.99
CA ASN A 475 8.38 6.54 33.89
C ASN A 475 7.69 5.24 33.44
N THR A 476 6.67 4.76 34.14
CA THR A 476 5.95 3.53 33.77
C THR A 476 4.85 3.86 32.76
N CYS A 477 4.99 3.35 31.53
CA CYS A 477 3.96 3.47 30.50
C CYS A 477 2.74 2.58 30.82
N VAL A 478 1.56 3.15 30.70
CA VAL A 478 0.28 2.44 30.68
C VAL A 478 -0.16 2.26 29.24
N TRP A 479 -0.37 1.03 28.82
CA TRP A 479 -0.74 0.71 27.44
C TRP A 479 -1.55 -0.58 27.35
N ALA A 480 -2.27 -0.76 26.24
CA ALA A 480 -3.10 -1.92 25.97
C ALA A 480 -2.60 -2.69 24.74
N TRP A 481 -2.65 -4.02 24.78
CA TRP A 481 -2.73 -4.86 23.59
C TRP A 481 -4.20 -5.20 23.33
N THR A 482 -4.73 -4.81 22.17
CA THR A 482 -6.18 -4.75 21.94
C THR A 482 -6.54 -4.84 20.45
N CYS A 483 -7.83 -5.07 20.16
CA CYS A 483 -8.46 -4.89 18.86
C CYS A 483 -9.67 -3.93 18.94
N ALA A 484 -9.70 -3.10 19.98
CA ALA A 484 -10.70 -2.04 20.15
C ALA A 484 -10.46 -0.89 19.18
N LYS A 485 -11.53 -0.17 18.83
CA LYS A 485 -11.41 1.03 17.99
C LYS A 485 -10.66 2.15 18.71
N SER A 486 -10.88 2.27 20.02
CA SER A 486 -10.18 3.22 20.88
C SER A 486 -10.29 2.78 22.34
N ILE A 487 -9.24 3.05 23.12
CA ILE A 487 -9.26 2.91 24.58
C ILE A 487 -8.78 4.24 25.18
N PHE A 488 -9.48 4.74 26.18
CA PHE A 488 -9.07 5.92 26.93
C PHE A 488 -8.78 5.56 28.38
N TYR A 489 -7.74 6.16 28.95
CA TYR A 489 -7.43 6.08 30.38
C TYR A 489 -7.37 7.48 30.96
N THR A 490 -8.21 7.75 31.94
CA THR A 490 -8.27 9.04 32.63
C THR A 490 -8.27 8.83 34.13
N GLN A 491 -7.60 9.72 34.87
CA GLN A 491 -7.61 9.69 36.32
C GLN A 491 -8.49 10.82 36.87
N GLU A 492 -9.38 10.47 37.80
CA GLU A 492 -10.17 11.43 38.57
C GLU A 492 -9.48 11.83 39.88
N PRO A 493 -9.84 13.00 40.46
CA PRO A 493 -9.32 13.45 41.76
C PRO A 493 -9.57 12.49 42.93
N ALA A 494 -10.59 11.62 42.84
CA ALA A 494 -10.98 10.68 43.89
C ALA A 494 -10.25 9.32 43.81
N ASN A 495 -8.97 9.31 43.41
CA ASN A 495 -8.14 8.10 43.26
C ASN A 495 -8.78 7.03 42.35
N THR A 496 -9.63 7.44 41.42
CA THR A 496 -10.33 6.54 40.51
C THR A 496 -9.75 6.71 39.12
N ALA A 497 -9.37 5.62 38.46
CA ALA A 497 -9.07 5.65 37.03
C ALA A 497 -10.22 5.04 36.24
N ASN A 498 -10.64 5.74 35.20
CA ASN A 498 -11.64 5.28 34.26
C ASN A 498 -10.95 4.78 32.99
N ILE A 499 -11.37 3.61 32.55
CA ILE A 499 -10.98 3.00 31.29
C ILE A 499 -12.22 2.92 30.42
N PHE A 500 -12.20 3.64 29.30
CA PHE A 500 -13.29 3.62 28.32
C PHE A 500 -12.86 2.79 27.11
N ILE A 501 -13.70 1.87 26.64
CA ILE A 501 -13.38 0.95 25.55
C ILE A 501 -14.47 1.03 24.48
N ASP A 502 -14.11 1.44 23.25
CA ASP A 502 -15.00 1.40 22.08
C ASP A 502 -14.82 0.07 21.34
N PHE A 503 -15.79 -0.83 21.50
CA PHE A 503 -15.86 -2.11 20.79
C PHE A 503 -17.33 -2.46 20.47
N PRO A 504 -17.61 -3.26 19.42
CA PRO A 504 -18.99 -3.50 19.02
C PRO A 504 -19.84 -4.16 20.12
N PHE A 505 -21.08 -3.67 20.24
CA PHE A 505 -22.08 -4.17 21.17
C PHE A 505 -22.26 -5.68 21.03
N SER A 506 -22.52 -6.36 22.15
CA SER A 506 -22.76 -7.80 22.29
C SER A 506 -21.57 -8.72 22.00
N LEU A 507 -20.45 -8.19 21.51
CA LEU A 507 -19.24 -8.96 21.27
C LEU A 507 -18.39 -9.08 22.54
N THR A 508 -17.58 -10.14 22.57
CA THR A 508 -16.57 -10.35 23.61
C THR A 508 -15.23 -9.84 23.12
N HIS A 509 -14.57 -9.08 23.97
CA HIS A 509 -13.26 -8.49 23.74
C HIS A 509 -12.30 -8.90 24.85
N TYR A 510 -11.08 -9.32 24.46
CA TYR A 510 -10.01 -9.67 25.38
C TYR A 510 -8.91 -8.59 25.32
N ILE A 511 -8.46 -8.11 26.48
CA ILE A 511 -7.53 -6.98 26.59
C ILE A 511 -6.42 -7.30 27.58
N MET A 512 -5.17 -7.02 27.18
CA MET A 512 -4.04 -6.95 28.10
C MET A 512 -3.68 -5.49 28.36
N LEU A 513 -3.92 -4.99 29.57
CA LEU A 513 -3.45 -3.67 30.00
C LEU A 513 -2.17 -3.84 30.82
N ASN A 514 -1.11 -3.12 30.47
CA ASN A 514 0.18 -3.18 31.14
C ASN A 514 0.52 -1.84 31.79
N GLY A 515 1.38 -1.89 32.82
CA GLY A 515 1.79 -0.71 33.59
C GLY A 515 0.73 -0.19 34.56
N ILE A 516 -0.37 -0.93 34.74
CA ILE A 516 -1.46 -0.57 35.64
C ILE A 516 -0.96 -0.71 37.08
N PRO A 517 -0.99 0.35 37.90
CA PRO A 517 -0.62 0.21 39.30
C PRO A 517 -1.57 -0.71 40.06
N ASN A 518 -1.12 -1.25 41.19
CA ASN A 518 -1.97 -2.07 42.03
C ASN A 518 -3.15 -1.25 42.57
N PHE A 519 -4.37 -1.77 42.35
CA PHE A 519 -5.67 -1.24 42.78
C PHE A 519 -6.34 -2.14 43.84
N HIS A 520 -5.60 -3.07 44.43
CA HIS A 520 -6.02 -3.95 45.53
C HIS A 520 -7.34 -4.71 45.27
N GLY A 521 -7.59 -5.07 44.00
CA GLY A 521 -8.79 -5.78 43.58
C GLY A 521 -10.07 -4.94 43.58
N LYS A 522 -9.99 -3.63 43.81
CA LYS A 522 -11.13 -2.71 43.73
C LYS A 522 -11.34 -2.26 42.27
N ILE A 523 -12.14 -3.03 41.54
CA ILE A 523 -12.50 -2.76 40.14
C ILE A 523 -14.01 -2.87 39.94
N GLU A 524 -14.54 -1.91 39.21
CA GLU A 524 -15.91 -1.90 38.74
C GLU A 524 -15.92 -2.17 37.23
N ILE A 525 -16.75 -3.11 36.79
CA ILE A 525 -17.05 -3.35 35.37
C ILE A 525 -18.56 -3.23 35.24
N GLN A 526 -19.05 -2.40 34.32
CA GLN A 526 -20.50 -2.22 34.10
C GLN A 526 -21.27 -1.85 35.39
N SER A 527 -20.73 -0.93 36.18
CA SER A 527 -21.33 -0.45 37.44
C SER A 527 -21.52 -1.53 38.52
N GLN A 528 -20.78 -2.63 38.44
CA GLN A 528 -20.74 -3.68 39.45
C GLN A 528 -19.31 -3.92 39.91
N MET A 529 -19.12 -4.14 41.22
CA MET A 529 -17.81 -4.53 41.77
C MET A 529 -17.51 -5.98 41.40
N PHE A 530 -16.38 -6.21 40.75
CA PHE A 530 -15.93 -7.57 40.39
C PHE A 530 -14.86 -8.06 41.37
N ARG A 531 -14.94 -9.35 41.71
CA ARG A 531 -13.82 -10.07 42.35
C ARG A 531 -12.96 -10.69 41.27
N THR A 532 -11.66 -10.78 41.54
CA THR A 532 -10.74 -11.52 40.67
C THR A 532 -11.12 -13.01 40.64
N ASP A 533 -11.17 -13.63 39.46
CA ASP A 533 -11.34 -15.07 39.29
C ASP A 533 -10.37 -15.56 38.21
N PRO A 534 -9.41 -16.44 38.52
CA PRO A 534 -8.51 -17.04 37.52
C PRO A 534 -9.21 -17.73 36.35
N ARG A 535 -10.49 -18.10 36.49
CA ARG A 535 -11.31 -18.77 35.46
C ARG A 535 -12.20 -17.79 34.67
N PHE A 536 -12.00 -16.47 34.80
CA PHE A 536 -12.85 -15.44 34.20
C PHE A 536 -13.09 -15.61 32.69
N GLU A 537 -12.16 -16.25 31.97
CA GLU A 537 -12.29 -16.49 30.53
C GLU A 537 -13.29 -17.60 30.17
N THR A 538 -13.64 -18.48 31.12
CA THR A 538 -14.46 -19.68 30.88
C THR A 538 -15.97 -19.44 30.89
N TYR A 539 -16.46 -18.42 31.60
CA TYR A 539 -17.89 -18.15 31.73
C TYR A 539 -18.39 -17.14 30.68
N ASN A 540 -19.69 -17.14 30.41
CA ASN A 540 -20.31 -16.20 29.47
C ASN A 540 -20.58 -14.80 30.08
N SER A 541 -19.58 -14.23 30.78
CA SER A 541 -19.67 -12.93 31.44
C SER A 541 -18.34 -12.17 31.29
N SER A 542 -18.35 -10.89 31.64
CA SER A 542 -17.12 -10.12 31.84
C SER A 542 -16.37 -10.63 33.07
N GLY A 543 -15.07 -10.32 33.14
CA GLY A 543 -14.25 -10.62 34.31
C GLY A 543 -12.79 -10.22 34.11
N TYR A 544 -11.97 -10.39 35.14
CA TYR A 544 -10.59 -9.95 35.11
C TYR A 544 -9.68 -10.78 36.02
N VAL A 545 -8.38 -10.69 35.74
CA VAL A 545 -7.28 -11.06 36.64
C VAL A 545 -6.23 -9.96 36.60
N TYR A 546 -5.61 -9.67 37.74
CA TYR A 546 -4.47 -8.76 37.83
C TYR A 546 -3.21 -9.48 38.30
N GLN A 547 -2.11 -9.32 37.57
CA GLN A 547 -0.79 -9.85 37.92
C GLN A 547 0.10 -8.72 38.44
N ASN A 548 0.41 -8.77 39.74
CA ASN A 548 1.20 -7.72 40.39
C ASN A 548 2.67 -7.70 39.97
N SER A 549 3.25 -8.87 39.64
CA SER A 549 4.66 -8.99 39.22
C SER A 549 4.95 -8.25 37.92
N SER A 550 4.04 -8.31 36.95
CA SER A 550 4.15 -7.64 35.65
C SER A 550 3.35 -6.32 35.56
N ARG A 551 2.58 -5.97 36.61
CA ARG A 551 1.63 -4.85 36.60
C ARG A 551 0.65 -4.93 35.42
N SER A 552 0.15 -6.15 35.17
CA SER A 552 -0.73 -6.44 34.04
C SER A 552 -2.15 -6.72 34.53
N LEU A 553 -3.13 -6.05 33.93
CA LEU A 553 -4.55 -6.28 34.10
C LEU A 553 -5.10 -6.97 32.84
N PHE A 554 -5.63 -8.17 32.99
CA PHE A 554 -6.24 -8.96 31.93
C PHE A 554 -7.75 -8.88 32.05
N ILE A 555 -8.43 -8.47 30.99
CA ILE A 555 -9.88 -8.23 30.99
C ILE A 555 -10.52 -9.04 29.88
N LYS A 556 -11.59 -9.75 30.23
CA LYS A 556 -12.63 -10.16 29.30
C LYS A 556 -13.80 -9.20 29.45
N SER A 557 -14.10 -8.45 28.40
CA SER A 557 -15.22 -7.52 28.36
C SER A 557 -16.28 -8.05 27.41
N ARG A 558 -17.46 -8.40 27.93
CA ARG A 558 -18.65 -8.63 27.10
C ARG A 558 -19.46 -7.34 27.02
N HIS A 559 -19.38 -6.67 25.88
CA HIS A 559 -19.89 -5.32 25.72
C HIS A 559 -21.44 -5.26 25.78
N LYS A 560 -21.98 -4.56 26.78
CA LYS A 560 -23.40 -4.16 26.94
C LYS A 560 -23.69 -2.78 26.36
N SER A 561 -22.66 -2.04 26.00
CA SER A 561 -22.73 -0.80 25.24
C SER A 561 -21.56 -0.74 24.27
N LYS A 562 -21.66 0.12 23.25
CA LYS A 562 -20.53 0.36 22.33
C LYS A 562 -19.31 0.90 23.07
N MET A 563 -19.55 1.82 24.00
CA MET A 563 -18.53 2.36 24.89
C MET A 563 -18.70 1.74 26.27
N GLU A 564 -17.78 0.86 26.66
CA GLU A 564 -17.75 0.25 27.98
C GLU A 564 -16.90 1.05 28.96
N LEU A 565 -17.31 1.08 30.22
CA LEU A 565 -16.60 1.76 31.31
C LEU A 565 -16.15 0.75 32.35
N ILE A 566 -14.85 0.79 32.65
CA ILE A 566 -14.23 0.07 33.75
C ILE A 566 -13.60 1.10 34.69
N ARG A 567 -13.82 0.96 35.99
CA ARG A 567 -13.22 1.83 37.00
C ARG A 567 -12.26 1.06 37.89
N LEU A 568 -11.08 1.63 38.12
CA LEU A 568 -10.09 1.14 39.06
C LEU A 568 -10.02 2.10 40.24
N PHE A 569 -10.12 1.60 41.47
CA PHE A 569 -10.03 2.43 42.67
C PHE A 569 -8.68 2.22 43.35
N TYR A 570 -7.94 3.30 43.54
CA TYR A 570 -6.63 3.30 44.20
C TYR A 570 -6.76 3.80 45.64
N ASP A 571 -5.91 3.26 46.53
CA ASP A 571 -5.90 3.68 47.93
C ASP A 571 -5.25 5.06 48.13
N VAL A 572 -4.37 5.45 47.21
CA VAL A 572 -3.62 6.72 47.28
C VAL A 572 -3.72 7.51 45.98
N PRO A 573 -3.65 8.85 46.06
CA PRO A 573 -3.53 9.69 44.88
C PRO A 573 -2.31 9.32 44.06
N ARG A 574 -2.50 9.29 42.74
CA ARG A 574 -1.45 9.07 41.75
C ARG A 574 -1.44 10.24 40.77
N THR A 575 -0.32 10.48 40.11
CA THR A 575 -0.25 11.47 39.02
C THR A 575 -0.11 10.72 37.71
N PHE A 576 -1.08 10.90 36.83
CA PHE A 576 -1.11 10.28 35.51
C PHE A 576 -0.99 11.33 34.41
N GLU A 577 -0.01 11.15 33.53
CA GLU A 577 0.12 11.91 32.29
C GLU A 577 -0.63 11.17 31.19
N THR A 578 -1.83 11.64 30.83
CA THR A 578 -2.66 11.00 29.80
C THR A 578 -2.24 11.38 28.39
N THR A 579 -2.33 10.44 27.45
CA THR A 579 -2.25 10.71 26.00
C THR A 579 -3.61 11.09 25.42
N ALA A 580 -4.70 10.90 26.17
CA ALA A 580 -6.05 11.11 25.67
C ALA A 580 -6.32 12.59 25.40
N ASP A 581 -6.83 12.88 24.21
CA ASP A 581 -7.52 14.14 23.94
C ASP A 581 -8.81 14.17 24.76
N LEU A 582 -8.80 14.92 25.87
CA LEU A 582 -9.91 14.99 26.83
C LEU A 582 -11.22 15.47 26.18
N SER A 583 -11.18 16.13 25.02
CA SER A 583 -12.39 16.51 24.27
C SER A 583 -13.10 15.31 23.63
N LYS A 584 -12.39 14.20 23.42
CA LYS A 584 -12.91 12.96 22.82
C LYS A 584 -13.29 11.91 23.86
N VAL A 585 -12.95 12.11 25.12
CA VAL A 585 -13.28 11.19 26.20
C VAL A 585 -14.80 11.28 26.48
N PRO A 586 -15.51 10.15 26.50
CA PRO A 586 -16.93 10.13 26.84
C PRO A 586 -17.19 10.78 28.21
N GLN A 587 -18.20 11.64 28.29
CA GLN A 587 -18.64 12.16 29.58
C GLN A 587 -19.21 11.02 30.43
N LEU A 588 -18.82 10.99 31.70
CA LEU A 588 -19.34 10.01 32.64
C LEU A 588 -20.86 10.19 32.78
N PRO A 589 -21.61 9.10 32.97
CA PRO A 589 -23.01 9.20 33.34
C PRO A 589 -23.14 10.09 34.58
N LYS A 590 -23.96 11.14 34.51
CA LYS A 590 -24.28 11.95 35.70
C LYS A 590 -24.85 11.01 36.77
N PRO A 591 -24.46 11.14 38.06
CA PRO A 591 -25.12 10.42 39.13
C PRO A 591 -26.63 10.67 39.02
N PRO A 592 -27.49 9.65 39.24
CA PRO A 592 -28.92 9.90 39.35
C PRO A 592 -29.14 11.02 40.37
N ALA A 593 -29.94 12.01 40.00
CA ALA A 593 -30.31 13.08 40.93
C ALA A 593 -30.84 12.43 42.20
N PRO A 594 -30.43 12.89 43.40
CA PRO A 594 -30.95 12.34 44.64
C PRO A 594 -32.48 12.36 44.55
N GLU A 595 -33.10 11.18 44.70
CA GLU A 595 -34.55 11.08 44.73
C GLU A 595 -35.06 12.13 45.72
N PRO A 596 -36.04 12.98 45.34
CA PRO A 596 -36.62 13.90 46.29
C PRO A 596 -37.09 13.07 47.48
N LYS A 597 -36.53 13.37 48.67
CA LYS A 597 -36.99 12.78 49.92
C LYS A 597 -38.51 12.79 49.90
N LYS A 598 -39.13 11.60 49.89
CA LYS A 598 -40.57 11.49 50.12
C LYS A 598 -40.85 12.24 51.42
N ALA A 599 -41.56 13.36 51.30
CA ALA A 599 -42.11 14.03 52.46
C ALA A 599 -42.94 13.00 53.23
N GLU A 600 -42.58 12.78 54.49
CA GLU A 600 -43.45 12.07 55.43
C GLU A 600 -44.85 12.71 55.38
N PRO A 601 -45.93 11.93 55.36
CA PRO A 601 -47.26 12.49 55.37
C PRO A 601 -47.45 13.27 56.67
N GLN A 602 -47.70 14.57 56.56
CA GLN A 602 -48.21 15.37 57.66
C GLN A 602 -49.52 14.76 58.13
N ALA A 603 -49.54 14.36 59.40
CA ALA A 603 -50.72 13.87 60.08
C ALA A 603 -51.84 14.93 59.99
N GLN A 604 -52.97 14.55 59.41
CA GLN A 604 -54.23 15.25 59.58
C GLN A 604 -54.80 14.88 60.95
N ASN A 605 -55.08 15.91 61.76
CA ASN A 605 -55.79 15.81 63.02
C ASN A 605 -57.12 15.05 62.86
N PRO A 606 -57.49 14.16 63.79
CA PRO A 606 -58.88 13.81 64.01
C PRO A 606 -59.52 14.75 65.05
N VAL A 607 -60.78 15.03 64.76
CA VAL A 607 -61.75 15.79 65.54
C VAL A 607 -62.18 15.01 66.80
N SER A 608 -62.48 15.78 67.83
CA SER A 608 -62.96 15.46 69.17
C SER A 608 -64.11 14.45 69.27
N ALA A 609 -64.05 13.60 70.29
CA ALA A 609 -65.21 13.11 71.04
C ALA A 609 -64.79 12.66 72.46
N GLU A 610 -65.44 13.23 73.47
CA GLU A 610 -65.42 12.83 74.88
C GLU A 610 -66.09 11.47 75.08
N GLU A 611 -65.56 10.62 75.98
CA GLU A 611 -66.26 10.10 77.17
C GLU A 611 -65.43 9.01 77.91
N ASN A 612 -65.16 9.30 79.18
CA ASN A 612 -64.93 8.49 80.40
C ASN A 612 -64.13 7.15 80.45
N PRO A 613 -63.39 6.90 81.56
CA PRO A 613 -62.60 5.68 81.87
C PRO A 613 -63.38 4.73 82.82
N PRO A 614 -62.79 3.75 83.56
CA PRO A 614 -61.49 3.02 83.51
C PRO A 614 -61.68 1.48 83.54
N GLU A 615 -60.61 0.67 83.46
CA GLU A 615 -60.36 -0.41 84.45
C GLU A 615 -59.04 -1.18 84.24
N LEU A 616 -58.50 -1.63 85.37
CA LEU A 616 -57.26 -2.39 85.60
C LEU A 616 -57.33 -3.83 85.07
N SER A 617 -56.17 -4.43 84.72
CA SER A 617 -55.62 -5.56 85.50
C SER A 617 -54.30 -6.13 84.93
N ASN A 618 -53.30 -6.13 85.80
CA ASN A 618 -52.21 -7.10 86.03
C ASN A 618 -52.06 -8.36 85.15
N SER A 619 -50.77 -8.72 84.95
CA SER A 619 -50.08 -9.96 85.39
C SER A 619 -49.12 -10.43 84.29
N GLU A 620 -47.80 -10.32 84.50
CA GLU A 620 -46.92 -11.41 84.97
C GLU A 620 -46.90 -12.62 84.00
N SER A 621 -45.79 -12.91 83.31
CA SER A 621 -44.61 -13.65 83.80
C SER A 621 -44.56 -15.06 83.20
N ASN A 622 -43.43 -15.39 82.57
CA ASN A 622 -42.74 -16.69 82.46
C ASN A 622 -42.23 -16.92 81.02
N ALA A 623 -40.93 -16.90 80.77
CA ALA A 623 -39.86 -17.83 81.18
C ALA A 623 -39.80 -19.11 80.34
N ALA A 624 -38.74 -19.14 79.52
CA ALA A 624 -37.76 -20.22 79.35
C ALA A 624 -38.03 -21.45 78.45
N ASN A 625 -37.07 -21.60 77.54
CA ASN A 625 -36.29 -22.80 77.19
C ASN A 625 -36.81 -23.85 76.19
N LEU A 626 -35.89 -24.18 75.26
CA LEU A 626 -35.43 -25.50 74.74
C LEU A 626 -34.97 -25.29 73.27
N ILE A 627 -33.68 -25.39 72.85
CA ILE A 627 -32.75 -26.56 72.78
C ILE A 627 -33.47 -27.74 72.08
N SER A 628 -33.03 -28.39 70.99
CA SER A 628 -31.71 -28.72 70.39
C SER A 628 -31.88 -29.35 68.99
N GLU A 629 -30.74 -29.50 68.28
CA GLU A 629 -30.30 -30.66 67.46
C GLU A 629 -31.01 -30.96 66.12
N GLU A 630 -30.28 -30.77 65.01
CA GLU A 630 -29.46 -31.77 64.26
C GLU A 630 -30.28 -32.52 63.19
N GLN A 631 -29.96 -32.22 61.92
CA GLN A 631 -29.29 -33.15 60.99
C GLN A 631 -28.63 -32.39 59.85
#